data_AF-A0A9D6E7M2-F1
#
_entry.id   AF-A0A9D6E7M2-F1
#
_cell.length_a   1.000
_cell.length_b   1.000
_cell.length_c   1.000
_cell.angle_alpha   90.00
_cell.angle_beta   90.00
_cell.angle_gamma   90.00
#
_symmetry.space_group_name_H-M   'P 1'
#
loop_
_entity.id
_entity.type
_entity.pdbx_description
1 polymer ?
#
loop_
_entity_poly.entity_id
_entity_poly.type
_entity_poly.pdbx_seq_one_letter_code
_entity_poly.pdbx_strand_id
1 'polypeptide(L)' 'MIAFHRFLIGTAILFCAGFSVWALLRFRAHGGAVPLVLGVTFALCTLALSYYLKNLRRFLGR' A
#
# COMPACT_ATOMS: atom_id res chain seq x y z
N MET A 1 16.19 7.39 15.08
CA MET A 1 15.25 7.88 14.03
C MET A 1 14.78 6.82 13.02
N ILE A 2 15.37 5.61 12.99
CA ILE A 2 15.02 4.51 12.05
C ILE A 2 13.64 3.87 12.30
N ALA A 3 13.20 3.77 13.56
CA ALA A 3 11.91 3.19 13.91
C ALA A 3 10.71 4.07 13.48
N PHE A 4 10.84 5.39 13.58
CA PHE A 4 9.79 6.35 13.20
C PHE A 4 9.46 6.29 11.70
N HIS A 5 10.49 6.19 10.84
CA HIS A 5 10.30 6.02 9.40
C HIS A 5 9.61 4.69 9.06
N ARG A 6 9.97 3.61 9.77
CA ARG A 6 9.27 2.32 9.65
C ARG A 6 7.80 2.42 10.06
N PHE A 7 7.47 3.24 11.05
CA PHE A 7 6.10 3.46 11.49
C PHE A 7 5.28 4.22 10.43
N LEU A 8 5.82 5.32 9.90
CA LEU A 8 5.21 6.09 8.80
C LEU A 8 4.99 5.24 7.55
N ILE A 9 5.97 4.41 7.17
CA ILE A 9 5.82 3.53 6.01
C ILE A 9 4.78 2.44 6.29
N GLY A 10 4.76 1.88 7.51
CA GLY A 10 3.77 0.88 7.92
C GLY A 10 2.34 1.39 7.86
N THR A 11 2.08 2.60 8.36
CA THR A 11 0.75 3.23 8.29
C THR A 11 0.39 3.63 6.86
N ALA A 12 1.34 4.10 6.05
CA ALA A 12 1.13 4.37 4.63
C ALA A 12 0.75 3.11 3.84
N ILE A 13 1.38 1.97 4.14
CA ILE A 13 1.04 0.66 3.54
C ILE A 13 -0.39 0.27 3.93
N LEU A 14 -0.75 0.35 5.22
CA LEU A 14 -2.11 0.05 5.68
C LEU A 14 -3.15 0.94 5.01
N PHE A 15 -2.85 2.24 4.88
CA PHE A 15 -3.73 3.19 4.21
C PHE A 15 -3.89 2.84 2.73
N CYS A 16 -2.79 2.58 2.01
CA CYS A 16 -2.85 2.22 0.61
C CYS A 16 -3.57 0.88 0.37
N ALA A 17 -3.37 -0.10 1.25
CA ALA A 17 -4.06 -1.39 1.18
C ALA A 17 -5.57 -1.22 1.39
N GLY A 18 -5.97 -0.49 2.44
CA GLY A 18 -7.37 -0.20 2.71
C GLY A 18 -8.03 0.59 1.59
N PHE A 19 -7.34 1.59 1.04
CA PHE A 19 -7.84 2.41 -0.06
C PHE A 19 -7.98 1.60 -1.36
N SER A 20 -7.03 0.70 -1.65
CA SER A 20 -7.11 -0.19 -2.81
C SER A 20 -8.30 -1.15 -2.72
N VAL A 21 -8.53 -1.76 -1.56
CA VAL A 21 -9.69 -2.63 -1.32
C VAL A 21 -11.00 -1.84 -1.43
N TRP A 22 -11.06 -0.65 -0.83
CA TRP A 22 -12.24 0.21 -0.93
C TRP A 22 -12.52 0.64 -2.37
N ALA A 23 -11.49 1.02 -3.14
CA ALA A 23 -11.61 1.42 -4.54
C ALA A 23 -12.09 0.26 -5.42
N LEU A 24 -11.64 -0.98 -5.15
CA LEU A 24 -12.12 -2.18 -5.83
C LEU A 24 -13.58 -2.49 -5.49
N LEU A 25 -13.98 -2.37 -4.22
CA LEU A 25 -15.38 -2.52 -3.80
C LEU A 25 -16.27 -1.45 -4.45
N ARG A 26 -15.78 -0.20 -4.52
CA ARG A 26 -16.47 0.90 -5.19
C ARG A 26 -16.61 0.66 -6.69
N PHE A 27 -15.57 0.13 -7.34
CA PHE A 27 -15.61 -0.26 -8.74
C PHE A 27 -16.67 -1.34 -8.98
N ARG A 28 -16.72 -2.37 -8.12
CA ARG A 28 -17.74 -3.44 -8.22
C ARG A 28 -19.17 -2.94 -8.04
N ALA A 29 -19.38 -1.92 -7.21
CA ALA A 29 -20.72 -1.41 -6.90
C ALA A 29 -21.24 -0.40 -7.94
N HIS A 30 -20.38 0.43 -8.54
CA HIS A 30 -20.82 1.54 -9.39
C HIS A 30 -20.28 1.51 -10.82
N GLY A 31 -19.27 0.67 -11.11
CA GLY A 31 -18.54 0.74 -12.36
C GLY A 31 -17.76 2.06 -12.53
N GLY A 32 -16.74 2.06 -13.39
CA GLY A 32 -15.99 3.26 -13.76
C GLY A 32 -14.47 3.08 -13.81
N ALA A 33 -13.82 3.59 -14.86
CA ALA A 33 -12.38 3.43 -15.04
C ALA A 33 -11.55 4.12 -13.94
N VAL A 34 -12.04 5.25 -13.40
CA VAL A 34 -11.33 6.05 -12.38
C VAL A 34 -11.04 5.28 -11.08
N PRO A 35 -12.02 4.65 -10.40
CA PRO A 35 -11.75 3.86 -9.19
C PRO A 35 -10.88 2.64 -9.46
N LEU A 36 -10.90 2.08 -10.68
CA LEU A 36 -10.05 0.96 -11.05
C LEU A 36 -8.59 1.39 -11.18
N VAL A 37 -8.32 2.49 -11.90
CA VAL A 37 -6.97 3.07 -12.01
C VAL A 37 -6.44 3.42 -10.62
N LEU A 38 -7.19 4.16 -9.80
CA LEU A 38 -6.81 4.49 -8.42
C LEU A 38 -6.52 3.24 -7.59
N GLY A 39 -7.39 2.23 -7.64
CA GLY A 39 -7.21 0.98 -6.90
C GLY A 39 -5.94 0.24 -7.29
N VAL A 40 -5.61 0.19 -8.58
CA VAL A 40 -4.39 -0.44 -9.11
C VAL A 40 -3.13 0.33 -8.71
N THR A 41 -3.13 1.66 -8.85
CA THR A 41 -1.97 2.48 -8.47
C THR A 41 -1.67 2.34 -6.98
N PHE A 42 -2.70 2.38 -6.14
CA PHE A 42 -2.55 2.18 -4.69
C PHE A 42 -2.16 0.75 -4.32
N ALA A 43 -2.64 -0.27 -5.06
CA ALA A 43 -2.19 -1.65 -4.88
C ALA A 43 -0.68 -1.79 -5.18
N LEU A 44 -0.22 -1.19 -6.28
CA LEU A 44 1.20 -1.17 -6.66
C LEU A 44 2.05 -0.45 -5.63
N CYS A 45 1.61 0.72 -5.13
CA CYS A 45 2.30 1.41 -4.04
C CYS A 45 2.38 0.56 -2.77
N THR A 46 1.28 -0.14 -2.41
CA THR A 46 1.24 -1.04 -1.26
C THR A 46 2.26 -2.16 -1.39
N LEU A 47 2.35 -2.79 -2.57
CA LEU A 47 3.31 -3.85 -2.86
C LEU A 47 4.75 -3.34 -2.84
N ALA A 48 5.02 -2.20 -3.48
CA ALA A 48 6.36 -1.60 -3.54
C ALA A 48 6.87 -1.23 -2.14
N LEU A 49 6.03 -0.58 -1.33
CA LEU A 49 6.37 -0.19 0.05
C LEU A 49 6.51 -1.41 0.96
N SER A 50 5.63 -2.41 0.82
CA SER A 50 5.74 -3.67 1.57
C SER A 50 7.02 -4.42 1.22
N TYR A 51 7.38 -4.47 -0.06
CA TYR A 51 8.62 -5.07 -0.53
C TYR A 51 9.84 -4.33 0.02
N TYR A 52 9.83 -3.00 -0.03
CA TYR A 52 10.88 -2.15 0.53
C TYR A 52 11.09 -2.41 2.02
N LEU A 53 10.00 -2.52 2.79
CA LEU A 53 10.06 -2.76 4.23
C LEU A 53 10.50 -4.20 4.58
N LYS A 54 10.09 -5.19 3.76
CA LYS A 54 10.55 -6.59 3.88
C LYS A 54 12.04 -6.71 3.56
N ASN A 55 12.52 -6.01 2.53
CA ASN A 55 13.94 -5.95 2.17
C ASN A 55 14.75 -5.27 3.29
N LEU A 56 14.28 -4.14 3.82
CA LEU A 56 14.90 -3.47 4.98
C LEU A 56 14.93 -4.33 6.24
N ARG A 57 13.88 -5.14 6.51
CA ARG A 57 13.91 -6.13 7.61
C ARG A 57 14.98 -7.20 7.38
N ARG A 58 15.22 -7.60 6.14
CA ARG A 58 16.27 -8.57 5.80
C ARG A 58 17.68 -8.00 5.99
N PHE A 59 17.87 -6.72 5.68
CA PHE A 59 19.16 -6.04 5.87
C PHE A 59 19.47 -5.70 7.34
N LEU A 60 18.46 -5.37 8.15
CA LEU A 60 18.65 -5.02 9.57
C LEU A 60 18.62 -6.25 10.51
N GLY A 61 18.47 -7.46 9.96
CA GLY A 61 18.49 -8.72 10.71
C GLY A 61 19.87 -9.40 10.75
N ARG A 62 20.93 -8.70 10.36
CA ARG A 62 22.33 -9.09 10.60
C ARG A 62 22.96 -8.11 11.58
#